data_AF-A0A1F9MFI6-F1
#
_entry.id   AF-A0A1F9MFI6-F1
#
_cell.length_a   1.000
_cell.length_b   1.000
_cell.length_c   1.000
_cell.angle_alpha   90.00
_cell.angle_beta   90.00
_cell.angle_gamma   90.00
#
_symmetry.space_group_name_H-M   'P 1'
#
loop_
_entity.id
_entity.type
_entity.pdbx_description
1 polymer ?
#
loop_
_entity_poly.entity_id
_entity_poly.type
_entity_poly.pdbx_seq_one_letter_code
_entity_poly.pdbx_strand_id
1 'polypeptide(L)'
;MTSIIKHRLTNTTIAVTLFALLFTSNVHADNDGFFTDGVTSDKERAEAARDTEKKATKARVSAGPKTPAVKTITTFTQALRCMDELFLANGKQGIVITSAGIPDATGKARAGDKEMMISAISKMSIKSNAFQFIDLTAGQGGEGDLAMLFQMKGGGATKIPDYYVRGAVTQMDDNTVRESKGAGIAFSFLDLGFSKDQSFDLISMDMSIGDAATRQILPETTTSNTMVITKGGRSGEAGGKIAKMGISFNKDLSRSEGVGATYRTLIELGLIEALGKFTRVPYWKCLDIDSTNPDLMDQVREWYDVAPDKERILFIQRKLAGMGRYKGPLDGAINDGLKTAISEYQAYAGLIADGRINFDLYFSLKDDMQNQLAALPVTQAVKAPVSPAPIAPQTSSYVPISTAPFRVNLTSDRGGNPTYRIGESLNMKLSLTAPGQVFCYYEDITKNTARIFPNQFYGNSMLNGNTQIPLPTGGFKIKFDRPGRERVMCIASDRELVIPQMLIGSRDLAPLAIRPLENILDQFKKINPTITASTVEITVQ
;
A
#
# COMPACT_ATOMS: atom_id res chain seq x y z
N MET A 1 64.71 -25.99 -47.95
CA MET A 1 65.77 -25.11 -48.48
C MET A 1 65.65 -23.77 -47.76
N THR A 2 66.71 -23.35 -47.07
CA THR A 2 67.09 -21.97 -46.67
C THR A 2 66.08 -21.10 -45.89
N SER A 3 66.23 -20.78 -44.60
CA SER A 3 67.32 -20.10 -43.86
C SER A 3 67.21 -18.55 -43.87
N ILE A 4 67.11 -17.98 -42.65
CA ILE A 4 67.92 -16.85 -42.13
C ILE A 4 67.50 -15.37 -42.36
N ILE A 5 67.10 -14.73 -41.24
CA ILE A 5 67.74 -13.55 -40.56
C ILE A 5 67.11 -12.13 -40.56
N LYS A 6 66.80 -11.73 -39.30
CA LYS A 6 67.08 -10.49 -38.53
C LYS A 6 66.21 -9.21 -38.63
N HIS A 7 65.71 -8.88 -37.42
CA HIS A 7 65.78 -7.60 -36.65
C HIS A 7 65.03 -6.36 -37.18
N ARG A 8 64.42 -5.49 -36.36
CA ARG A 8 64.60 -5.16 -34.93
C ARG A 8 63.41 -4.27 -34.46
N LEU A 9 63.01 -4.43 -33.18
CA LEU A 9 62.52 -3.45 -32.18
C LEU A 9 61.26 -2.61 -32.52
N THR A 10 60.27 -2.37 -31.65
CA THR A 10 60.25 -2.35 -30.17
C THR A 10 58.81 -2.46 -29.64
N ASN A 11 58.65 -3.17 -28.53
CA ASN A 11 57.42 -3.45 -27.77
C ASN A 11 57.04 -2.34 -26.78
N THR A 12 55.75 -2.25 -26.41
CA THR A 12 55.35 -2.27 -24.99
C THR A 12 53.87 -2.67 -24.81
N THR A 13 53.61 -3.90 -24.35
CA THR A 13 52.40 -4.31 -23.60
C THR A 13 52.71 -5.60 -22.82
N ILE A 14 51.98 -5.82 -21.71
CA ILE A 14 51.73 -7.08 -20.97
C ILE A 14 52.54 -7.33 -19.69
N ALA A 15 51.87 -7.02 -18.56
CA ALA A 15 51.39 -7.89 -17.47
C ALA A 15 52.20 -9.07 -16.88
N VAL A 16 51.82 -9.35 -15.62
CA VAL A 16 51.83 -10.62 -14.86
C VAL A 16 52.92 -10.80 -13.79
N THR A 17 52.51 -10.47 -12.56
CA THR A 17 52.58 -11.22 -11.28
C THR A 17 53.91 -11.67 -10.64
N LEU A 18 53.94 -11.45 -9.32
CA LEU A 18 54.54 -12.21 -8.22
C LEU A 18 56.06 -12.11 -8.01
N PHE A 19 56.47 -11.44 -6.93
CA PHE A 19 57.77 -11.70 -6.30
C PHE A 19 57.71 -11.53 -4.78
N ALA A 20 58.01 -12.62 -4.08
CA ALA A 20 58.47 -12.65 -2.70
C ALA A 20 60.00 -12.58 -2.72
N LEU A 21 60.63 -11.80 -1.84
CA LEU A 21 62.07 -11.88 -1.62
C LEU A 21 62.43 -11.66 -0.16
N LEU A 22 63.07 -12.71 0.36
CA LEU A 22 63.87 -12.80 1.57
C LEU A 22 65.06 -11.82 1.51
N PHE A 23 65.40 -11.23 2.65
CA PHE A 23 66.66 -10.51 2.85
C PHE A 23 67.71 -11.45 3.45
N THR A 24 68.84 -11.59 2.78
CA THR A 24 70.11 -12.11 3.33
C THR A 24 71.12 -10.98 3.51
N SER A 25 71.91 -11.15 4.55
CA SER A 25 72.94 -10.30 5.15
C SER A 25 74.25 -10.16 4.34
N ASN A 26 75.01 -9.08 4.58
CA ASN A 26 76.42 -9.06 5.05
C ASN A 26 77.02 -7.64 4.95
N VAL A 27 77.39 -6.97 6.06
CA VAL A 27 78.65 -6.97 6.87
C VAL A 27 79.75 -6.03 6.32
N HIS A 28 80.11 -5.01 7.12
CA HIS A 28 81.47 -4.61 7.61
C HIS A 28 81.39 -3.17 8.19
N ALA A 29 81.34 -2.99 9.52
CA ALA A 29 82.44 -2.98 10.51
C ALA A 29 83.20 -1.63 10.52
N ASP A 30 83.08 -0.84 11.59
CA ASP A 30 84.17 -0.76 12.58
C ASP A 30 83.71 -0.15 13.92
N ASN A 31 84.48 -0.51 14.94
CA ASN A 31 84.26 -0.41 16.38
C ASN A 31 84.42 1.03 16.93
N ASP A 32 83.75 1.35 18.05
CA ASP A 32 84.30 2.17 19.16
C ASP A 32 83.27 2.40 20.28
N GLY A 33 83.60 1.91 21.49
CA GLY A 33 83.33 2.65 22.72
C GLY A 33 82.00 2.46 23.47
N PHE A 34 82.09 1.67 24.55
CA PHE A 34 81.63 2.02 25.90
C PHE A 34 80.12 1.93 26.26
N PHE A 35 79.87 1.19 27.36
CA PHE A 35 78.60 0.96 28.04
C PHE A 35 77.85 2.26 28.44
N THR A 36 76.55 2.36 28.14
CA THR A 36 75.50 2.77 29.09
C THR A 36 74.13 2.28 28.64
N ASP A 37 73.38 1.70 29.58
CA ASP A 37 71.98 1.29 29.45
C ASP A 37 71.07 2.38 28.87
N GLY A 38 70.47 2.10 27.73
CA GLY A 38 69.37 2.88 27.16
C GLY A 38 68.04 2.18 27.37
N VAL A 39 67.67 1.93 28.64
CA VAL A 39 66.29 1.61 29.00
C VAL A 39 65.45 2.78 28.50
N THR A 40 64.75 2.61 27.37
CA THR A 40 63.62 3.50 27.03
C THR A 40 62.71 3.44 28.23
N SER A 41 62.69 4.52 29.02
CA SER A 41 62.05 4.48 30.33
C SER A 41 60.59 4.10 30.14
N ASP A 42 60.03 3.31 31.05
CA ASP A 42 58.61 2.93 30.99
C ASP A 42 57.69 4.17 30.86
N LYS A 43 58.17 5.34 31.29
CA LYS A 43 57.54 6.65 31.07
C LYS A 43 57.47 7.06 29.59
N GLU A 44 58.55 6.94 28.83
CA GLU A 44 58.58 7.29 27.40
C GLU A 44 57.68 6.36 26.57
N ARG A 45 57.66 5.07 26.91
CA ARG A 45 56.79 4.09 26.26
C ARG A 45 55.32 4.29 26.62
N ALA A 46 55.03 4.67 27.87
CA ALA A 46 53.70 5.05 28.32
C ALA A 46 53.22 6.38 27.70
N GLU A 47 54.12 7.32 27.46
CA GLU A 47 53.80 8.61 26.85
C GLU A 47 53.50 8.47 25.35
N ALA A 48 54.29 7.68 24.62
CA ALA A 48 54.02 7.32 23.23
C ALA A 48 52.71 6.53 23.06
N ALA A 49 52.40 5.63 24.01
CA ALA A 49 51.12 4.90 24.01
C ALA A 49 49.93 5.84 24.27
N ARG A 50 50.04 6.77 25.23
CA ARG A 50 49.01 7.78 25.51
C ARG A 50 48.80 8.76 24.36
N ASP A 51 49.85 9.14 23.65
CA ASP A 51 49.73 10.01 22.47
C ASP A 51 49.11 9.29 21.28
N THR A 52 49.38 7.99 21.13
CA THR A 52 48.74 7.15 20.12
C THR A 52 47.25 6.95 20.45
N GLU A 53 46.91 6.74 21.72
CA GLU A 53 45.54 6.65 22.20
C GLU A 53 44.80 7.99 22.08
N LYS A 54 45.44 9.12 22.38
CA LYS A 54 44.90 10.47 22.15
C LYS A 54 44.68 10.75 20.67
N LYS A 55 45.61 10.37 19.78
CA LYS A 55 45.45 10.52 18.32
C LYS A 55 44.34 9.62 17.79
N ALA A 56 44.23 8.38 18.27
CA ALA A 56 43.16 7.45 17.91
C ALA A 56 41.78 7.92 18.44
N THR A 57 41.73 8.50 19.63
CA THR A 57 40.50 9.08 20.21
C THR A 57 40.09 10.35 19.48
N LYS A 58 41.04 11.22 19.12
CA LYS A 58 40.79 12.43 18.32
C LYS A 58 40.33 12.08 16.90
N ALA A 59 40.86 11.00 16.31
CA ALA A 59 40.41 10.45 15.03
C ALA A 59 38.99 9.85 15.11
N ARG A 60 38.64 9.15 16.21
CA ARG A 60 37.27 8.64 16.45
C ARG A 60 36.26 9.75 16.71
N VAL A 61 36.66 10.82 17.40
CA VAL A 61 35.81 12.01 17.65
C VAL A 61 35.69 12.89 16.39
N SER A 62 36.68 12.88 15.49
CA SER A 62 36.58 13.58 14.19
C SER A 62 35.89 12.77 13.10
N ALA A 63 35.85 11.43 13.22
CA ALA A 63 35.21 10.52 12.26
C ALA A 63 33.81 10.03 12.70
N GLY A 64 33.38 10.34 13.92
CA GLY A 64 31.99 10.18 14.31
C GLY A 64 31.09 11.19 13.59
N PRO A 65 29.87 10.81 13.15
CA PRO A 65 28.93 11.76 12.55
C PRO A 65 28.69 12.91 13.53
N LYS A 66 29.08 14.14 13.15
CA LYS A 66 28.95 15.36 13.96
C LYS A 66 27.49 15.74 14.26
N THR A 67 26.55 15.07 13.62
CA THR A 67 25.12 15.18 13.86
C THR A 67 24.64 13.88 14.50
N PRO A 68 23.93 13.95 15.64
CA PRO A 68 23.28 12.77 16.20
C PRO A 68 22.37 12.12 15.15
N ALA A 69 22.16 10.80 15.24
CA ALA A 69 21.23 10.10 14.36
C ALA A 69 19.80 10.61 14.63
N VAL A 70 19.38 11.60 13.86
CA VAL A 70 18.01 12.10 13.88
C VAL A 70 17.21 11.28 12.87
N LYS A 71 16.01 10.80 13.25
CA LYS A 71 15.09 10.22 12.28
C LYS A 71 14.90 11.24 11.15
N THR A 72 15.06 10.83 9.90
CA THR A 72 14.73 11.68 8.75
C THR A 72 13.23 11.95 8.77
N ILE A 73 12.84 13.07 9.36
CA ILE A 73 11.50 13.60 9.28
C ILE A 73 11.45 14.34 7.97
N THR A 74 10.69 13.81 7.02
CA THR A 74 10.37 14.55 5.81
C THR A 74 9.29 15.57 6.08
N THR A 75 9.29 16.61 5.26
CA THR A 75 8.27 17.65 5.23
C THR A 75 6.85 17.09 5.07
N PHE A 76 6.67 15.89 4.50
CA PHE A 76 5.37 15.26 4.28
C PHE A 76 4.99 14.19 5.30
N THR A 77 5.77 13.97 6.37
CA THR A 77 5.43 12.93 7.36
C THR A 77 4.04 13.15 7.99
N GLN A 78 3.61 14.40 8.18
CA GLN A 78 2.27 14.71 8.65
C GLN A 78 1.19 14.45 7.59
N ALA A 79 1.47 14.81 6.34
CA ALA A 79 0.58 14.54 5.20
C ALA A 79 0.36 13.03 5.00
N LEU A 80 1.41 12.21 5.13
CA LEU A 80 1.31 10.75 5.05
C LEU A 80 0.43 10.16 6.16
N ARG A 81 0.53 10.69 7.39
CA ARG A 81 -0.36 10.27 8.48
C ARG A 81 -1.80 10.70 8.26
N CYS A 82 -2.00 11.90 7.72
CA CYS A 82 -3.32 12.39 7.32
C CYS A 82 -3.94 11.46 6.26
N MET A 83 -3.16 10.99 5.29
CA MET A 83 -3.64 10.05 4.28
C MET A 83 -4.10 8.71 4.88
N ASP A 84 -3.40 8.18 5.88
CA ASP A 84 -3.80 6.98 6.60
C ASP A 84 -5.19 7.13 7.25
N GLU A 85 -5.43 8.28 7.86
CA GLU A 85 -6.73 8.61 8.46
C GLU A 85 -7.82 8.79 7.40
N LEU A 86 -7.49 9.42 6.25
CA LEU A 86 -8.40 9.51 5.10
C LEU A 86 -8.77 8.12 4.56
N PHE A 87 -7.82 7.22 4.41
CA PHE A 87 -8.09 5.88 3.91
C PHE A 87 -8.99 5.10 4.87
N LEU A 88 -8.71 5.17 6.17
CA LEU A 88 -9.53 4.56 7.21
C LEU A 88 -10.97 5.10 7.15
N ALA A 89 -11.12 6.42 7.11
CA ALA A 89 -12.42 7.08 7.08
C ALA A 89 -13.26 6.79 5.82
N ASN A 90 -12.59 6.46 4.72
CA ASN A 90 -13.23 6.11 3.46
C ASN A 90 -13.28 4.57 3.25
N GLY A 91 -13.00 3.79 4.29
CA GLY A 91 -13.10 2.32 4.28
C GLY A 91 -12.15 1.64 3.30
N LYS A 92 -11.00 2.27 2.98
CA LYS A 92 -9.99 1.72 2.08
C LYS A 92 -9.08 0.81 2.89
N GLN A 93 -9.08 -0.48 2.56
CA GLN A 93 -8.28 -1.51 3.25
C GLN A 93 -7.94 -2.67 2.31
N GLY A 94 -6.81 -3.31 2.55
CA GLY A 94 -6.43 -4.59 1.93
C GLY A 94 -6.03 -4.51 0.45
N ILE A 95 -5.71 -3.32 -0.06
CA ILE A 95 -5.27 -3.14 -1.45
C ILE A 95 -3.82 -3.62 -1.56
N VAL A 96 -3.58 -4.66 -2.35
CA VAL A 96 -2.24 -5.23 -2.50
C VAL A 96 -1.54 -4.58 -3.68
N ILE A 97 -0.38 -3.97 -3.43
CA ILE A 97 0.38 -3.24 -4.44
C ILE A 97 1.84 -3.68 -4.50
N THR A 98 2.49 -3.46 -5.63
CA THR A 98 3.92 -3.69 -5.83
C THR A 98 4.56 -2.56 -6.62
N SER A 99 5.88 -2.56 -6.73
CA SER A 99 6.60 -1.63 -7.61
C SER A 99 7.95 -2.21 -8.01
N ALA A 100 8.35 -1.95 -9.26
CA ALA A 100 9.71 -2.20 -9.73
C ALA A 100 10.72 -1.13 -9.27
N GLY A 101 10.26 -0.09 -8.55
CA GLY A 101 11.03 1.12 -8.25
C GLY A 101 10.72 2.28 -9.21
N ILE A 102 11.43 3.37 -8.99
CA ILE A 102 11.37 4.65 -9.72
C ILE A 102 12.77 4.89 -10.33
N PRO A 103 13.08 4.24 -11.47
CA PRO A 103 14.37 4.42 -12.11
C PRO A 103 14.63 5.89 -12.42
N ASP A 104 15.88 6.29 -12.24
CA ASP A 104 16.36 7.58 -12.72
C ASP A 104 16.64 7.50 -14.23
N ALA A 105 15.73 8.02 -15.06
CA ALA A 105 15.90 8.03 -16.51
C ALA A 105 16.98 9.03 -16.98
N THR A 106 17.47 9.89 -16.08
CA THR A 106 18.48 10.92 -16.38
C THR A 106 19.92 10.41 -16.17
N GLY A 107 20.08 9.34 -15.38
CA GLY A 107 21.37 8.71 -15.08
C GLY A 107 22.27 9.49 -14.11
N LYS A 108 21.77 10.55 -13.49
CA LYS A 108 22.55 11.49 -12.66
C LYS A 108 22.45 11.21 -11.16
N ALA A 109 21.46 10.44 -10.71
CA ALA A 109 21.24 10.13 -9.31
C ALA A 109 21.01 8.62 -9.09
N ARG A 110 21.61 8.09 -8.01
CA ARG A 110 21.31 6.75 -7.48
C ARG A 110 20.73 6.93 -6.08
N ALA A 111 19.42 6.84 -5.95
CA ALA A 111 18.71 6.95 -4.67
C ALA A 111 18.04 5.62 -4.34
N GLY A 112 17.87 5.32 -3.04
CA GLY A 112 17.05 4.20 -2.55
C GLY A 112 15.55 4.50 -2.64
N ASP A 113 15.12 4.89 -3.83
CA ASP A 113 13.79 5.31 -4.24
C ASP A 113 12.69 4.30 -3.90
N LYS A 114 12.94 3.00 -4.15
CA LYS A 114 12.00 1.94 -3.79
C LYS A 114 11.77 1.86 -2.28
N GLU A 115 12.83 1.97 -1.48
CA GLU A 115 12.73 1.99 -0.02
C GLU A 115 12.01 3.23 0.49
N MET A 116 12.23 4.38 -0.14
CA MET A 116 11.49 5.62 0.15
C MET A 116 10.00 5.46 -0.14
N MET A 117 9.64 4.82 -1.26
CA MET A 117 8.27 4.50 -1.62
C MET A 117 7.62 3.54 -0.60
N ILE A 118 8.27 2.41 -0.29
CA ILE A 118 7.77 1.44 0.70
C ILE A 118 7.53 2.13 2.04
N SER A 119 8.47 2.98 2.48
CA SER A 119 8.36 3.75 3.71
C SER A 119 7.16 4.70 3.69
N ALA A 120 6.94 5.41 2.59
CA ALA A 120 5.82 6.33 2.44
C ALA A 120 4.46 5.62 2.45
N ILE A 121 4.31 4.57 1.64
CA ILE A 121 3.10 3.72 1.58
C ILE A 121 2.79 3.13 2.95
N SER A 122 3.82 2.62 3.63
CA SER A 122 3.69 2.03 4.96
C SER A 122 3.20 3.07 5.97
N LYS A 123 3.76 4.30 5.96
CA LYS A 123 3.31 5.40 6.83
C LYS A 123 1.86 5.82 6.55
N MET A 124 1.39 5.69 5.31
CA MET A 124 0.01 5.97 4.92
C MET A 124 -0.96 4.81 5.19
N SER A 125 -0.50 3.67 5.69
CA SER A 125 -1.33 2.46 5.83
C SER A 125 -1.25 1.81 7.21
N ILE A 126 -0.74 2.52 8.23
CA ILE A 126 -0.49 1.96 9.57
C ILE A 126 -1.82 1.61 10.27
N LYS A 127 -2.75 2.57 10.32
CA LYS A 127 -4.04 2.43 11.01
C LYS A 127 -5.10 1.85 10.09
N SER A 128 -5.14 2.30 8.84
CA SER A 128 -6.15 1.89 7.86
C SER A 128 -5.93 0.49 7.30
N ASN A 129 -4.68 0.00 7.31
CA ASN A 129 -4.27 -1.16 6.53
C ASN A 129 -4.71 -1.02 5.05
N ALA A 130 -4.69 0.22 4.54
CA ALA A 130 -5.13 0.57 3.18
C ALA A 130 -4.36 -0.19 2.13
N PHE A 131 -3.03 -0.12 2.19
CA PHE A 131 -2.13 -0.72 1.21
C PHE A 131 -1.19 -1.74 1.86
N GLN A 132 -1.04 -2.89 1.21
CA GLN A 132 -0.07 -3.92 1.53
C GLN A 132 0.94 -3.97 0.40
N PHE A 133 2.16 -3.50 0.66
CA PHE A 133 3.25 -3.55 -0.31
C PHE A 133 3.87 -4.95 -0.32
N ILE A 134 3.87 -5.58 -1.49
CA ILE A 134 4.58 -6.83 -1.72
C ILE A 134 5.76 -6.53 -2.61
N ASP A 135 6.95 -6.75 -2.07
CA ASP A 135 8.15 -6.66 -2.85
C ASP A 135 8.28 -7.89 -3.76
N LEU A 136 8.05 -7.69 -5.05
CA LEU A 136 8.29 -8.67 -6.09
C LEU A 136 9.59 -8.30 -6.80
N THR A 137 10.73 -8.52 -6.16
CA THR A 137 12.00 -8.51 -6.85
C THR A 137 12.20 -9.80 -7.65
N ALA A 138 12.04 -9.71 -8.97
CA ALA A 138 12.62 -10.69 -9.88
C ALA A 138 14.12 -10.40 -9.97
N GLY A 139 14.91 -11.12 -9.17
CA GLY A 139 16.25 -10.72 -8.77
C GLY A 139 17.34 -10.64 -9.84
N GLN A 140 18.40 -9.92 -9.48
CA GLN A 140 19.80 -10.19 -9.83
C GLN A 140 20.68 -9.56 -8.73
N GLY A 141 21.15 -10.35 -7.77
CA GLY A 141 22.17 -9.86 -6.81
C GLY A 141 22.12 -10.35 -5.36
N GLY A 142 21.29 -11.32 -4.98
CA GLY A 142 21.32 -11.89 -3.62
C GLY A 142 19.97 -12.34 -3.06
N GLU A 143 18.87 -12.10 -3.76
CA GLU A 143 17.50 -12.44 -3.30
C GLU A 143 17.09 -13.90 -3.54
N GLY A 144 18.03 -14.74 -3.99
CA GLY A 144 17.81 -16.19 -4.09
C GLY A 144 17.46 -16.81 -2.74
N ASP A 145 18.02 -16.30 -1.64
CA ASP A 145 17.81 -16.85 -0.30
C ASP A 145 16.41 -16.58 0.26
N LEU A 146 15.80 -15.43 -0.06
CA LEU A 146 14.44 -15.11 0.41
C LEU A 146 13.40 -15.94 -0.34
N ALA A 147 13.53 -16.07 -1.66
CA ALA A 147 12.72 -16.96 -2.49
C ALA A 147 12.87 -18.44 -2.06
N MET A 148 14.10 -18.86 -1.73
CA MET A 148 14.40 -20.21 -1.22
C MET A 148 13.86 -20.42 0.20
N LEU A 149 13.87 -19.41 1.08
CA LEU A 149 13.20 -19.41 2.38
C LEU A 149 11.66 -19.50 2.25
N PHE A 150 11.04 -18.82 1.28
CA PHE A 150 9.61 -18.95 0.98
C PHE A 150 9.25 -20.37 0.51
N GLN A 151 10.13 -21.01 -0.26
CA GLN A 151 9.99 -22.42 -0.64
C GLN A 151 10.20 -23.38 0.55
N MET A 152 11.23 -23.17 1.38
CA MET A 152 11.53 -24.03 2.53
C MET A 152 10.50 -23.94 3.66
N LYS A 153 9.85 -22.79 3.86
CA LYS A 153 8.80 -22.61 4.87
C LYS A 153 7.45 -23.21 4.46
N GLY A 154 7.39 -23.90 3.31
CA GLY A 154 6.19 -24.44 2.71
C GLY A 154 5.32 -23.31 2.20
N GLY A 155 5.60 -22.86 0.97
CA GLY A 155 4.98 -21.70 0.32
C GLY A 155 3.46 -21.64 0.51
N GLY A 156 3.02 -20.88 1.50
CA GLY A 156 1.64 -20.40 1.57
C GLY A 156 1.37 -19.49 0.37
N ALA A 157 0.10 -19.32 0.01
CA ALA A 157 -0.31 -18.43 -1.07
C ALA A 157 0.21 -17.01 -0.82
N THR A 158 1.29 -16.62 -1.51
CA THR A 158 1.71 -15.22 -1.59
C THR A 158 0.55 -14.45 -2.20
N LYS A 159 0.03 -13.45 -1.48
CA LYS A 159 -0.96 -12.53 -2.06
C LYS A 159 -0.37 -11.96 -3.35
N ILE A 160 -1.10 -12.05 -4.46
CA ILE A 160 -0.65 -11.48 -5.73
C ILE A 160 -1.09 -10.02 -5.73
N PRO A 161 -0.20 -9.06 -6.05
CA PRO A 161 -0.59 -7.67 -6.19
C PRO A 161 -1.62 -7.49 -7.30
N ASP A 162 -2.71 -6.79 -7.01
CA ASP A 162 -3.72 -6.42 -8.00
C ASP A 162 -3.27 -5.20 -8.80
N TYR A 163 -2.43 -4.34 -8.19
CA TYR A 163 -1.94 -3.11 -8.79
C TYR A 163 -0.44 -2.96 -8.62
N TYR A 164 0.16 -2.13 -9.48
CA TYR A 164 1.56 -1.73 -9.36
C TYR A 164 1.72 -0.22 -9.47
N VAL A 165 2.66 0.33 -8.70
CA VAL A 165 3.07 1.73 -8.79
C VAL A 165 4.25 1.83 -9.76
N ARG A 166 4.12 2.69 -10.77
CA ARG A 166 5.16 3.00 -11.73
C ARG A 166 5.50 4.48 -11.65
N GLY A 167 6.78 4.78 -11.44
CA GLY A 167 7.27 6.15 -11.56
C GLY A 167 8.61 6.20 -12.27
N ALA A 168 9.02 7.40 -12.66
CA ALA A 168 10.38 7.68 -13.14
C ALA A 168 10.76 9.12 -12.84
N VAL A 169 12.05 9.38 -12.64
CA VAL A 169 12.57 10.75 -12.75
C VAL A 169 12.72 11.07 -14.22
N THR A 170 11.90 11.99 -14.71
CA THR A 170 11.78 12.30 -16.14
C THR A 170 12.64 13.47 -16.57
N GLN A 171 13.01 14.36 -15.64
CA GLN A 171 13.94 15.47 -15.90
C GLN A 171 14.82 15.74 -14.67
N MET A 172 16.09 16.03 -14.92
CA MET A 172 17.05 16.48 -13.91
C MET A 172 18.08 17.37 -14.59
N ASP A 173 17.94 18.68 -14.39
CA ASP A 173 18.85 19.68 -14.91
C ASP A 173 19.61 20.34 -13.77
N ASP A 174 20.93 20.14 -13.78
CA ASP A 174 21.85 20.81 -12.88
C ASP A 174 22.31 22.11 -13.53
N ASN A 175 22.16 23.23 -12.82
CA ASN A 175 22.75 24.52 -13.20
C ASN A 175 22.22 25.08 -14.54
N THR A 176 20.90 24.98 -14.77
CA THR A 176 20.24 25.35 -16.04
C THR A 176 20.25 26.85 -16.35
N VAL A 177 20.61 27.70 -15.38
CA VAL A 177 20.74 29.14 -15.61
C VAL A 177 21.95 29.70 -14.88
N ARG A 178 22.96 30.12 -15.64
CA ARG A 178 24.09 30.95 -15.19
C ARG A 178 24.24 32.05 -16.23
N GLU A 179 23.73 33.26 -15.98
CA GLU A 179 24.50 34.46 -16.32
C GLU A 179 23.94 35.80 -15.82
N SER A 180 24.88 36.72 -15.75
CA SER A 180 24.86 38.05 -15.17
C SER A 180 24.22 39.08 -16.09
N LYS A 181 23.06 39.59 -15.68
CA LYS A 181 22.64 41.01 -15.66
C LYS A 181 21.12 41.08 -15.75
N GLY A 182 20.53 41.52 -14.63
CA GLY A 182 19.19 42.10 -14.48
C GLY A 182 18.16 41.83 -15.58
N ALA A 183 17.45 40.71 -15.47
CA ALA A 183 16.08 40.51 -15.94
C ALA A 183 15.52 39.28 -15.21
N GLY A 184 14.30 39.35 -14.70
CA GLY A 184 13.65 38.21 -14.01
C GLY A 184 13.44 37.03 -14.96
N ILE A 185 13.50 35.80 -14.43
CA ILE A 185 13.17 34.58 -15.17
C ILE A 185 11.76 34.19 -14.76
N ALA A 186 10.80 34.42 -15.65
CA ALA A 186 9.47 33.88 -15.52
C ALA A 186 9.43 32.49 -16.16
N PHE A 187 9.27 31.45 -15.34
CA PHE A 187 8.73 30.19 -15.85
C PHE A 187 7.21 30.34 -15.96
N SER A 188 6.56 29.69 -16.92
CA SER A 188 5.10 29.76 -17.08
C SER A 188 4.31 29.39 -15.81
N PHE A 189 4.96 28.73 -14.85
CA PHE A 189 4.40 28.23 -13.60
C PHE A 189 4.96 28.90 -12.32
N LEU A 190 5.98 29.77 -12.41
CA LEU A 190 6.63 30.35 -11.23
C LEU A 190 7.41 31.64 -11.56
N ASP A 191 7.12 32.71 -10.82
CA ASP A 191 7.87 33.98 -10.85
C ASP A 191 8.83 34.05 -9.64
N LEU A 192 10.14 34.12 -9.89
CA LEU A 192 11.17 34.19 -8.86
C LEU A 192 12.00 35.48 -9.02
N GLY A 193 11.89 36.38 -8.04
CA GLY A 193 12.75 37.55 -7.93
C GLY A 193 14.20 37.14 -7.64
N PHE A 194 15.15 37.64 -8.45
CA PHE A 194 16.56 37.22 -8.44
C PHE A 194 17.47 38.15 -7.61
N SER A 195 18.36 37.54 -6.82
CA SER A 195 19.57 38.19 -6.26
C SER A 195 20.81 37.76 -7.06
N LYS A 196 21.89 38.56 -7.07
CA LYS A 196 23.20 38.13 -7.60
C LYS A 196 23.61 36.80 -6.96
N ASP A 197 24.14 35.89 -7.79
CA ASP A 197 24.75 34.60 -7.42
C ASP A 197 23.80 33.45 -7.05
N GLN A 198 22.66 33.32 -7.73
CA GLN A 198 21.74 32.17 -7.60
C GLN A 198 21.79 31.25 -8.83
N SER A 199 21.99 29.95 -8.61
CA SER A 199 21.77 28.89 -9.61
C SER A 199 20.56 28.04 -9.21
N PHE A 200 19.94 27.35 -10.17
CA PHE A 200 18.74 26.55 -9.95
C PHE A 200 18.97 25.12 -10.43
N ASP A 201 18.45 24.15 -9.67
CA ASP A 201 18.28 22.78 -10.15
C ASP A 201 16.80 22.48 -10.34
N LEU A 202 16.47 21.75 -11.39
CA LEU A 202 15.11 21.32 -11.73
C LEU A 202 15.05 19.80 -11.68
N ILE A 203 14.12 19.24 -10.91
CA ILE A 203 13.89 17.79 -10.83
C ILE A 203 12.40 17.53 -11.05
N SER A 204 12.05 16.74 -12.06
CA SER A 204 10.67 16.34 -12.38
C SER A 204 10.50 14.83 -12.22
N MET A 205 9.38 14.43 -11.61
CA MET A 205 9.01 13.05 -11.38
C MET A 205 7.57 12.79 -11.79
N ASP A 206 7.38 11.74 -12.59
CA ASP A 206 6.07 11.27 -13.00
C ASP A 206 5.75 9.95 -12.30
N MET A 207 4.51 9.80 -11.85
CA MET A 207 4.03 8.59 -11.18
C MET A 207 2.61 8.25 -11.60
N SER A 208 2.33 6.95 -11.72
CA SER A 208 1.05 6.38 -12.13
C SER A 208 0.83 5.01 -11.49
N ILE A 209 -0.42 4.56 -11.45
CA ILE A 209 -0.81 3.23 -10.96
C ILE A 209 -1.33 2.43 -12.15
N GLY A 210 -0.94 1.16 -12.23
CA GLY A 210 -1.42 0.23 -13.24
C GLY A 210 -2.07 -1.02 -12.63
N ASP A 211 -2.93 -1.64 -13.41
CA ASP A 211 -3.52 -2.95 -13.11
C ASP A 211 -2.50 -4.06 -13.44
N ALA A 212 -2.21 -4.93 -12.47
CA ALA A 212 -1.15 -5.93 -12.60
C ALA A 212 -1.52 -7.07 -13.56
N ALA A 213 -2.81 -7.39 -13.70
CA ALA A 213 -3.28 -8.48 -14.54
C ALA A 213 -3.25 -8.10 -16.03
N THR A 214 -3.70 -6.90 -16.35
CA THR A 214 -3.82 -6.38 -17.72
C THR A 214 -2.62 -5.56 -18.16
N ARG A 215 -1.77 -5.14 -17.21
CA ARG A 215 -0.64 -4.21 -17.38
C ARG A 215 -1.06 -2.81 -17.87
N GLN A 216 -2.34 -2.47 -17.83
CA GLN A 216 -2.83 -1.16 -18.24
C GLN A 216 -2.55 -0.11 -17.16
N ILE A 217 -2.15 1.10 -17.56
CA ILE A 217 -2.03 2.25 -16.66
C ILE A 217 -3.42 2.86 -16.47
N LEU A 218 -3.77 3.14 -15.22
CA LEU A 218 -5.02 3.80 -14.86
C LEU A 218 -4.86 5.31 -15.10
N PRO A 219 -5.52 5.91 -16.11
CA PRO A 219 -5.24 7.27 -16.56
C PRO A 219 -5.48 8.32 -15.47
N GLU A 220 -6.55 8.16 -14.68
CA GLU A 220 -6.93 9.04 -13.56
C GLU A 220 -5.90 9.09 -12.42
N THR A 221 -4.91 8.20 -12.41
CA THR A 221 -3.92 8.09 -11.32
C THR A 221 -2.59 8.78 -11.61
N THR A 222 -2.45 9.37 -12.80
CA THR A 222 -1.20 9.97 -13.25
C THR A 222 -0.92 11.30 -12.52
N THR A 223 0.34 11.50 -12.19
CA THR A 223 0.86 12.67 -11.48
C THR A 223 2.20 13.07 -12.08
N SER A 224 2.43 14.38 -12.20
CA SER A 224 3.71 14.96 -12.65
C SER A 224 4.10 16.06 -11.69
N ASN A 225 5.21 15.92 -10.97
CA ASN A 225 5.64 16.84 -9.92
C ASN A 225 7.05 17.36 -10.22
N THR A 226 7.23 18.68 -10.23
CA THR A 226 8.53 19.33 -10.45
C THR A 226 8.95 20.13 -9.22
N MET A 227 10.19 19.94 -8.77
CA MET A 227 10.80 20.75 -7.72
C MET A 227 11.94 21.59 -8.30
N VAL A 228 11.96 22.86 -7.92
CA VAL A 228 13.02 23.83 -8.22
C VAL A 228 13.82 24.09 -6.95
N ILE A 229 15.12 23.81 -6.98
CA ILE A 229 16.04 24.05 -5.87
C ILE A 229 16.85 25.29 -6.19
N THR A 230 16.82 26.31 -5.32
CA THR A 230 17.65 27.51 -5.51
C THR A 230 18.95 27.36 -4.70
N LYS A 231 20.09 27.43 -5.40
CA LYS A 231 21.45 27.40 -4.86
C LYS A 231 22.06 28.82 -4.91
N GLY A 232 22.04 29.57 -3.81
CA GLY A 232 22.86 30.80 -3.67
C GLY A 232 22.25 31.95 -2.87
N GLY A 233 23.10 32.69 -2.15
CA GLY A 233 22.76 33.90 -1.36
C GLY A 233 23.82 34.20 -0.30
N ARG A 234 24.16 35.49 -0.08
CA ARG A 234 25.18 35.95 0.90
C ARG A 234 24.78 35.81 2.37
N SER A 235 23.65 35.18 2.66
CA SER A 235 23.06 35.04 3.99
C SER A 235 22.39 33.68 4.12
N GLY A 236 23.17 32.61 4.34
CA GLY A 236 22.76 31.35 5.00
C GLY A 236 21.52 30.56 4.54
N GLU A 237 20.69 31.04 3.64
CA GLU A 237 19.35 30.54 3.33
C GLU A 237 19.38 29.87 1.96
N ALA A 238 19.15 28.55 1.94
CA ALA A 238 18.82 27.80 0.73
C ALA A 238 17.34 27.39 0.87
N GLY A 239 16.54 27.67 -0.17
CA GLY A 239 15.12 27.35 -0.21
C GLY A 239 14.78 26.57 -1.48
N GLY A 240 13.95 25.53 -1.35
CA GLY A 240 13.34 24.81 -2.47
C GLY A 240 11.90 25.27 -2.65
N LYS A 241 11.44 25.38 -3.90
CA LYS A 241 10.04 25.65 -4.25
C LYS A 241 9.53 24.55 -5.18
N ILE A 242 8.33 24.04 -4.93
CA ILE A 242 7.68 23.03 -5.78
C ILE A 242 6.79 23.76 -6.79
N ALA A 243 6.86 23.37 -8.05
CA ALA A 243 6.31 24.07 -9.20
C ALA A 243 4.96 23.55 -9.71
N LYS A 244 4.35 22.59 -8.99
CA LYS A 244 3.05 22.04 -9.37
C LYS A 244 1.93 22.74 -8.60
N MET A 245 0.86 23.12 -9.32
CA MET A 245 -0.42 23.59 -8.79
C MET A 245 -0.47 25.01 -8.18
N GLY A 246 0.45 25.91 -8.51
CA GLY A 246 0.42 27.29 -7.96
C GLY A 246 0.62 27.36 -6.44
N ILE A 247 1.07 26.27 -5.82
CA ILE A 247 1.36 26.19 -4.38
C ILE A 247 2.86 26.44 -4.19
N SER A 248 3.22 27.65 -3.76
CA SER A 248 4.57 27.88 -3.26
C SER A 248 4.69 27.23 -1.88
N PHE A 249 5.16 25.98 -1.83
CA PHE A 249 5.63 25.41 -0.57
C PHE A 249 6.94 26.11 -0.19
N ASN A 250 6.81 27.24 0.52
CA ASN A 250 7.94 27.93 1.13
C ASN A 250 8.31 27.18 2.39
N LYS A 251 9.09 26.10 2.27
CA LYS A 251 9.65 25.43 3.45
C LYS A 251 11.13 25.16 3.22
N ASP A 252 11.94 25.71 4.12
CA ASP A 252 13.39 25.84 3.99
C ASP A 252 14.07 24.47 3.89
N LEU A 253 14.29 24.01 2.66
CA LEU A 253 15.15 22.86 2.38
C LEU A 253 16.60 23.32 2.56
N SER A 254 17.15 23.09 3.75
CA SER A 254 18.51 23.50 4.10
C SER A 254 19.53 22.91 3.12
N ARG A 255 20.57 23.69 2.83
CA ARG A 255 21.72 23.36 1.95
C ARG A 255 22.35 21.97 2.21
N SER A 256 22.12 21.39 3.38
CA SER A 256 22.66 20.10 3.82
C SER A 256 21.82 18.87 3.44
N GLU A 257 20.59 19.01 2.93
CA GLU A 257 19.68 17.86 2.72
C GLU A 257 19.87 17.12 1.38
N GLY A 258 20.59 17.70 0.41
CA GLY A 258 21.04 17.02 -0.81
C GLY A 258 19.93 16.56 -1.78
N VAL A 259 20.35 16.04 -2.94
CA VAL A 259 19.46 15.52 -4.00
C VAL A 259 18.53 14.42 -3.46
N GLY A 260 18.99 13.59 -2.52
CA GLY A 260 18.19 12.54 -1.91
C GLY A 260 16.94 13.01 -1.15
N ALA A 261 17.00 14.15 -0.44
CA ALA A 261 15.83 14.71 0.24
C ALA A 261 14.79 15.25 -0.74
N THR A 262 15.24 15.78 -1.88
CA THR A 262 14.36 16.20 -2.97
C THR A 262 13.65 15.02 -3.59
N TYR A 263 14.37 13.94 -3.90
CA TYR A 263 13.79 12.70 -4.41
C TYR A 263 12.75 12.16 -3.44
N ARG A 264 13.09 12.06 -2.15
CA ARG A 264 12.16 11.60 -1.13
C ARG A 264 10.88 12.44 -1.09
N THR A 265 11.02 13.76 -1.20
CA THR A 265 9.89 14.68 -1.21
C THR A 265 8.99 14.47 -2.44
N LEU A 266 9.57 14.38 -3.63
CA LEU A 266 8.83 14.12 -4.86
C LEU A 266 8.14 12.76 -4.84
N ILE A 267 8.78 11.73 -4.28
CA ILE A 267 8.18 10.40 -4.08
C ILE A 267 6.99 10.48 -3.12
N GLU A 268 7.16 11.13 -1.97
CA GLU A 268 6.09 11.25 -0.97
C GLU A 268 4.89 12.04 -1.52
N LEU A 269 5.14 13.17 -2.20
CA LEU A 269 4.09 13.95 -2.86
C LEU A 269 3.39 13.17 -3.98
N GLY A 270 4.17 12.57 -4.89
CA GLY A 270 3.65 11.78 -6.01
C GLY A 270 2.80 10.60 -5.52
N LEU A 271 3.18 9.94 -4.43
CA LEU A 271 2.39 8.85 -3.85
C LEU A 271 1.11 9.34 -3.17
N ILE A 272 1.15 10.44 -2.42
CA ILE A 272 -0.04 11.04 -1.80
C ILE A 272 -1.08 11.35 -2.88
N GLU A 273 -0.66 11.98 -3.97
CA GLU A 273 -1.53 12.30 -5.09
C GLU A 273 -1.99 11.05 -5.84
N ALA A 274 -1.08 10.15 -6.24
CA ALA A 274 -1.41 8.99 -7.07
C ALA A 274 -2.35 8.03 -6.34
N LEU A 275 -2.04 7.67 -5.08
CA LEU A 275 -2.90 6.81 -4.27
C LEU A 275 -4.18 7.53 -3.85
N GLY A 276 -4.11 8.83 -3.61
CA GLY A 276 -5.26 9.69 -3.34
C GLY A 276 -6.27 9.67 -4.49
N LYS A 277 -5.79 9.89 -5.71
CA LYS A 277 -6.59 9.82 -6.94
C LYS A 277 -7.13 8.42 -7.18
N PHE A 278 -6.29 7.40 -7.08
CA PHE A 278 -6.67 6.00 -7.27
C PHE A 278 -7.79 5.55 -6.32
N THR A 279 -7.71 5.94 -5.05
CA THR A 279 -8.74 5.59 -4.06
C THR A 279 -9.90 6.60 -4.03
N ARG A 280 -9.80 7.68 -4.80
CA ARG A 280 -10.73 8.82 -4.83
C ARG A 280 -10.99 9.42 -3.46
N VAL A 281 -9.98 9.50 -2.60
CA VAL A 281 -10.06 10.19 -1.30
C VAL A 281 -9.62 11.65 -1.45
N PRO A 282 -10.08 12.58 -0.58
CA PRO A 282 -9.73 14.00 -0.68
C PRO A 282 -8.29 14.28 -0.21
N TYR A 283 -7.30 13.79 -0.94
CA TYR A 283 -5.87 13.84 -0.58
C TYR A 283 -5.31 15.27 -0.48
N TRP A 284 -5.91 16.22 -1.20
CA TRP A 284 -5.51 17.63 -1.20
C TRP A 284 -5.56 18.27 0.19
N LYS A 285 -6.41 17.75 1.08
CA LYS A 285 -6.47 18.20 2.49
C LYS A 285 -5.22 17.87 3.27
N CYS A 286 -4.55 16.77 2.92
CA CYS A 286 -3.28 16.42 3.53
C CYS A 286 -2.11 17.23 2.97
N LEU A 287 -2.33 17.95 1.87
CA LEU A 287 -1.34 18.77 1.17
C LEU A 287 -1.57 20.27 1.37
N ASP A 288 -2.52 20.68 2.22
CA ASP A 288 -2.91 22.07 2.46
C ASP A 288 -3.22 22.85 1.16
N ILE A 289 -3.79 22.17 0.16
CA ILE A 289 -4.23 22.80 -1.09
C ILE A 289 -5.56 23.49 -0.84
N ASP A 290 -5.68 24.74 -1.30
CA ASP A 290 -6.94 25.47 -1.20
C ASP A 290 -8.06 24.76 -1.97
N SER A 291 -9.19 24.62 -1.30
CA SER A 291 -10.47 24.20 -1.87
C SER A 291 -10.92 25.02 -3.09
N THR A 292 -10.40 26.22 -3.33
CA THR A 292 -10.73 27.03 -4.51
C THR A 292 -9.80 26.80 -5.70
N ASN A 293 -8.86 25.86 -5.61
CA ASN A 293 -7.92 25.59 -6.71
C ASN A 293 -8.68 25.05 -7.95
N PRO A 294 -8.52 25.68 -9.14
CA PRO A 294 -9.30 25.32 -10.33
C PRO A 294 -9.01 23.89 -10.83
N ASP A 295 -7.76 23.46 -10.83
CA ASP A 295 -7.38 22.10 -11.25
C ASP A 295 -7.98 21.04 -10.32
N LEU A 296 -8.01 21.35 -9.01
CA LEU A 296 -8.69 20.51 -8.02
C LEU A 296 -10.20 20.45 -8.29
N MET A 297 -10.85 21.59 -8.57
CA MET A 297 -12.28 21.64 -8.86
C MET A 297 -12.65 20.81 -10.08
N ASP A 298 -11.86 20.93 -11.16
CA ASP A 298 -12.09 20.17 -12.38
C ASP A 298 -11.93 18.66 -12.14
N GLN A 299 -10.92 18.26 -11.38
CA GLN A 299 -10.70 16.85 -11.02
C GLN A 299 -11.85 16.28 -10.16
N VAL A 300 -12.31 17.03 -9.15
CA VAL A 300 -13.42 16.55 -8.31
C VAL A 300 -14.74 16.54 -9.08
N ARG A 301 -14.90 17.45 -10.03
CA ARG A 301 -16.05 17.46 -10.94
C ARG A 301 -16.06 16.25 -11.85
N GLU A 302 -14.93 15.87 -12.42
CA GLU A 302 -14.81 14.64 -13.20
C GLU A 302 -15.19 13.40 -12.37
N TRP A 303 -14.73 13.31 -11.11
CA TRP A 303 -15.13 12.23 -10.22
C TRP A 303 -16.64 12.21 -9.94
N TYR A 304 -17.24 13.39 -9.79
CA TYR A 304 -18.68 13.51 -9.62
C TYR A 304 -19.39 13.00 -10.87
N ASP A 305 -19.00 13.45 -12.07
CA ASP A 305 -19.66 13.16 -13.33
C ASP A 305 -19.57 11.69 -13.74
N VAL A 306 -18.42 11.04 -13.50
CA VAL A 306 -18.18 9.62 -13.85
C VAL A 306 -18.78 8.66 -12.81
N ALA A 307 -19.01 9.11 -11.57
CA ALA A 307 -19.57 8.26 -10.52
C ALA A 307 -21.02 7.83 -10.85
N PRO A 308 -21.34 6.52 -10.81
CA PRO A 308 -22.71 6.05 -10.98
C PRO A 308 -23.65 6.68 -9.96
N ASP A 309 -24.87 7.04 -10.37
CA ASP A 309 -25.85 7.72 -9.51
C ASP A 309 -26.07 7.00 -8.18
N LYS A 310 -26.17 5.66 -8.21
CA LYS A 310 -26.33 4.85 -7.01
C LYS A 310 -25.16 5.01 -6.03
N GLU A 311 -23.92 5.03 -6.54
CA GLU A 311 -22.72 5.22 -5.71
C GLU A 311 -22.66 6.63 -5.14
N ARG A 312 -23.01 7.64 -5.95
CA ARG A 312 -23.10 9.04 -5.53
C ARG A 312 -24.13 9.23 -4.41
N ILE A 313 -25.32 8.64 -4.55
CA ILE A 313 -26.37 8.68 -3.53
C ILE A 313 -25.91 7.97 -2.26
N LEU A 314 -25.32 6.78 -2.38
CA LEU A 314 -24.84 5.99 -1.26
C LEU A 314 -23.75 6.74 -0.47
N PHE A 315 -22.85 7.44 -1.17
CA PHE A 315 -21.86 8.31 -0.55
C PHE A 315 -22.51 9.39 0.32
N ILE A 316 -23.50 10.11 -0.23
CA ILE A 316 -24.21 11.18 0.48
C ILE A 316 -24.98 10.62 1.68
N GLN A 317 -25.72 9.52 1.50
CA GLN A 317 -26.44 8.84 2.57
C GLN A 317 -25.48 8.46 3.72
N ARG A 318 -24.33 7.86 3.42
CA ARG A 318 -23.32 7.48 4.43
C ARG A 318 -22.76 8.69 5.15
N LYS A 319 -22.48 9.79 4.43
CA LYS A 319 -21.94 11.02 5.03
C LYS A 319 -22.96 11.70 5.94
N LEU A 320 -24.19 11.88 5.47
CA LEU A 320 -25.28 12.45 6.27
C LEU A 320 -25.63 11.56 7.48
N ALA A 321 -25.56 10.23 7.32
CA ALA A 321 -25.78 9.29 8.42
C ALA A 321 -24.65 9.33 9.46
N GLY A 322 -23.39 9.43 9.03
CA GLY A 322 -22.24 9.61 9.92
C GLY A 322 -22.33 10.90 10.75
N MET A 323 -23.00 11.93 10.22
CA MET A 323 -23.32 13.17 10.93
C MET A 323 -24.57 13.08 11.82
N GLY A 324 -25.25 11.93 11.86
CA GLY A 324 -26.53 11.78 12.55
C GLY A 324 -27.70 12.55 11.92
N ARG A 325 -27.50 13.16 10.73
CA ARG A 325 -28.49 13.97 10.00
C ARG A 325 -29.42 13.13 9.14
N TYR A 326 -28.99 11.92 8.74
CA TYR A 326 -29.81 10.98 8.00
C TYR A 326 -29.96 9.66 8.76
N LYS A 327 -31.21 9.25 9.01
CA LYS A 327 -31.55 8.01 9.73
C LYS A 327 -32.23 6.96 8.84
N GLY A 328 -32.33 7.24 7.54
CA GLY A 328 -32.96 6.35 6.57
C GLY A 328 -32.02 5.24 6.08
N PRO A 329 -32.51 4.38 5.17
CA PRO A 329 -31.72 3.28 4.61
C PRO A 329 -30.54 3.79 3.78
N LEU A 330 -29.41 3.06 3.84
CA LEU A 330 -28.21 3.28 3.02
C LEU A 330 -28.26 2.40 1.75
N ASP A 331 -29.29 2.59 0.93
CA ASP A 331 -29.63 1.76 -0.23
C ASP A 331 -29.20 2.34 -1.58
N GLY A 332 -28.71 3.59 -1.60
CA GLY A 332 -28.38 4.33 -2.81
C GLY A 332 -29.63 4.82 -3.57
N ALA A 333 -30.80 4.90 -2.93
CA ALA A 333 -32.02 5.45 -3.50
C ALA A 333 -32.39 6.80 -2.86
N ILE A 334 -32.98 7.69 -3.65
CA ILE A 334 -33.48 8.97 -3.15
C ILE A 334 -34.86 8.73 -2.53
N ASN A 335 -35.01 9.13 -1.26
CA ASN A 335 -36.29 9.16 -0.56
C ASN A 335 -36.50 10.56 0.07
N ASP A 336 -37.71 10.84 0.54
CA ASP A 336 -38.05 12.16 1.07
C ASP A 336 -37.27 12.49 2.36
N GLY A 337 -36.92 11.48 3.16
CA GLY A 337 -36.03 11.65 4.31
C GLY A 337 -34.62 12.09 3.92
N LEU A 338 -34.09 11.57 2.81
CA LEU A 338 -32.80 11.96 2.27
C LEU A 338 -32.85 13.37 1.70
N LYS A 339 -33.89 13.73 0.93
CA LYS A 339 -34.06 15.10 0.41
C LYS A 339 -34.12 16.13 1.54
N THR A 340 -34.84 15.80 2.62
CA THR A 340 -34.93 16.65 3.81
C THR A 340 -33.55 16.81 4.46
N ALA A 341 -32.85 15.71 4.72
CA ALA A 341 -31.50 15.74 5.29
C ALA A 341 -30.49 16.51 4.42
N ILE A 342 -30.62 16.41 3.09
CA ILE A 342 -29.82 17.18 2.13
C ILE A 342 -30.14 18.66 2.27
N SER A 343 -31.42 19.06 2.25
CA SER A 343 -31.79 20.47 2.35
C SER A 343 -31.34 21.10 3.68
N GLU A 344 -31.43 20.38 4.78
CA GLU A 344 -30.93 20.81 6.09
C GLU A 344 -29.41 20.97 6.10
N TYR A 345 -28.68 20.04 5.49
CA TYR A 345 -27.24 20.14 5.37
C TYR A 345 -26.83 21.30 4.45
N GLN A 346 -27.48 21.46 3.29
CA GLN A 346 -27.23 22.58 2.37
C GLN A 346 -27.44 23.91 3.08
N ALA A 347 -28.54 24.09 3.82
CA ALA A 347 -28.79 25.30 4.61
C ALA A 347 -27.70 25.53 5.67
N TYR A 348 -27.28 24.46 6.36
CA TYR A 348 -26.20 24.53 7.36
C TYR A 348 -24.85 24.90 6.75
N ALA A 349 -24.53 24.36 5.57
CA ALA A 349 -23.27 24.56 4.86
C ALA A 349 -23.23 25.86 4.02
N GLY A 350 -24.31 26.67 4.03
CA GLY A 350 -24.40 27.89 3.23
C GLY A 350 -24.61 27.65 1.73
N LEU A 351 -25.07 26.45 1.33
CA LEU A 351 -25.42 26.09 -0.03
C LEU A 351 -26.89 26.43 -0.33
N ILE A 352 -27.26 26.39 -1.62
CA ILE A 352 -28.66 26.50 -2.03
C ILE A 352 -29.44 25.29 -1.51
N ALA A 353 -30.33 25.50 -0.55
CA ALA A 353 -31.11 24.46 0.10
C ALA A 353 -32.30 23.99 -0.76
N ASP A 354 -32.01 23.29 -1.85
CA ASP A 354 -33.00 22.76 -2.79
C ASP A 354 -33.33 21.27 -2.56
N GLY A 355 -32.62 20.61 -1.65
CA GLY A 355 -32.77 19.19 -1.33
C GLY A 355 -32.29 18.25 -2.45
N ARG A 356 -31.57 18.79 -3.45
CA ARG A 356 -31.10 18.03 -4.62
C ARG A 356 -29.65 17.62 -4.44
N ILE A 357 -29.31 16.51 -5.08
CA ILE A 357 -27.92 16.08 -5.20
C ILE A 357 -27.29 16.87 -6.35
N ASN A 358 -26.33 17.72 -6.01
CA ASN A 358 -25.53 18.50 -6.96
C ASN A 358 -24.04 18.43 -6.61
N PHE A 359 -23.20 19.00 -7.48
CA PHE A 359 -21.76 19.04 -7.28
C PHE A 359 -21.37 19.75 -5.98
N ASP A 360 -21.99 20.89 -5.65
CA ASP A 360 -21.64 21.68 -4.47
C ASP A 360 -21.88 20.91 -3.17
N LEU A 361 -23.00 20.18 -3.07
CA LEU A 361 -23.28 19.26 -1.98
C LEU A 361 -22.23 18.16 -1.90
N TYR A 362 -21.93 17.53 -3.03
CA TYR A 362 -20.95 16.44 -3.09
C TYR A 362 -19.56 16.92 -2.65
N PHE A 363 -19.12 18.05 -3.16
CA PHE A 363 -17.84 18.67 -2.82
C PHE A 363 -17.77 19.02 -1.33
N SER A 364 -18.78 19.71 -0.80
CA SER A 364 -18.86 20.08 0.62
C SER A 364 -18.79 18.87 1.56
N LEU A 365 -19.53 17.79 1.25
CA LEU A 365 -19.49 16.55 2.05
C LEU A 365 -18.15 15.79 1.93
N LYS A 366 -17.44 15.96 0.82
CA LYS A 366 -16.10 15.41 0.62
C LYS A 366 -15.07 16.25 1.36
N ASP A 367 -15.31 17.56 1.45
CA ASP A 367 -14.44 18.54 2.09
C ASP A 367 -14.61 18.63 3.63
N ASP A 368 -15.71 18.12 4.18
CA ASP A 368 -15.85 17.95 5.63
C ASP A 368 -15.02 16.75 6.14
N MET A 369 -13.93 17.04 6.87
CA MET A 369 -13.04 16.05 7.49
C MET A 369 -13.36 15.78 8.97
N GLN A 370 -14.07 16.68 9.66
CA GLN A 370 -14.38 16.49 11.08
C GLN A 370 -15.34 15.32 11.31
N ASN A 371 -16.15 14.97 10.30
CA ASN A 371 -17.06 13.82 10.32
C ASN A 371 -16.50 12.53 9.71
N GLN A 372 -15.21 12.48 9.39
CA GLN A 372 -14.57 11.30 8.82
C GLN A 372 -14.15 10.26 9.88
N LEU A 373 -13.92 10.69 11.13
CA LEU A 373 -13.52 9.83 12.25
C LEU A 373 -14.70 9.37 13.12
N ALA A 374 -15.88 9.99 12.98
CA ALA A 374 -17.11 9.66 13.72
C ALA A 374 -17.99 8.58 13.04
N ALA A 375 -17.63 8.14 11.83
CA ALA A 375 -18.43 7.22 11.02
C ALA A 375 -18.06 5.73 11.18
N LEU A 376 -17.87 5.28 12.43
CA LEU A 376 -17.97 3.86 12.81
C LEU A 376 -18.87 3.79 14.06
N PRO A 377 -19.80 2.83 14.24
CA PRO A 377 -20.52 1.94 13.29
C PRO A 377 -22.07 1.95 13.50
N VAL A 378 -22.91 1.63 12.50
CA VAL A 378 -24.28 1.08 12.72
C VAL A 378 -24.68 0.12 11.60
N THR A 379 -24.69 -1.17 11.92
CA THR A 379 -25.57 -2.17 11.32
C THR A 379 -27.04 -1.73 11.46
N GLN A 380 -27.75 -1.45 10.36
CA GLN A 380 -29.22 -1.49 10.26
C GLN A 380 -29.61 -1.48 8.77
N ALA A 381 -30.05 -2.63 8.24
CA ALA A 381 -31.44 -3.11 8.25
C ALA A 381 -32.26 -2.51 7.10
N VAL A 382 -32.13 -3.08 5.90
CA VAL A 382 -33.12 -2.87 4.83
C VAL A 382 -34.31 -3.79 5.12
N LYS A 383 -35.37 -3.20 5.68
CA LYS A 383 -36.73 -3.72 5.54
C LYS A 383 -37.19 -3.44 4.11
N ALA A 384 -37.52 -4.46 3.34
CA ALA A 384 -38.29 -4.32 2.12
C ALA A 384 -39.74 -4.79 2.35
N PRO A 385 -40.76 -3.99 2.04
CA PRO A 385 -42.09 -4.49 1.72
C PRO A 385 -42.19 -4.81 0.23
N VAL A 386 -42.74 -5.98 -0.04
CA VAL A 386 -43.26 -6.53 -1.30
C VAL A 386 -44.50 -5.71 -1.72
N SER A 387 -44.81 -5.38 -2.98
CA SER A 387 -45.37 -6.24 -4.06
C SER A 387 -45.85 -5.33 -5.24
N PRO A 388 -46.48 -5.81 -6.34
CA PRO A 388 -45.90 -5.78 -7.68
C PRO A 388 -46.70 -4.99 -8.74
N ALA A 389 -46.08 -4.62 -9.87
CA ALA A 389 -46.79 -4.13 -11.06
C ALA A 389 -46.01 -4.48 -12.35
N PRO A 390 -46.69 -4.62 -13.51
CA PRO A 390 -46.37 -5.63 -14.53
C PRO A 390 -45.33 -5.18 -15.57
N ILE A 391 -44.57 -6.15 -16.07
CA ILE A 391 -43.58 -6.00 -17.14
C ILE A 391 -44.28 -6.12 -18.51
N ALA A 392 -44.11 -5.10 -19.36
CA ALA A 392 -44.33 -5.22 -20.80
C ALA A 392 -43.05 -5.75 -21.49
N PRO A 393 -43.16 -6.59 -22.53
CA PRO A 393 -42.07 -7.46 -22.96
C PRO A 393 -41.08 -6.73 -23.88
N GLN A 394 -39.81 -6.69 -23.47
CA GLN A 394 -38.71 -6.45 -24.40
C GLN A 394 -38.03 -7.78 -24.72
N THR A 395 -38.09 -8.14 -25.99
CA THR A 395 -37.44 -9.31 -26.59
C THR A 395 -35.92 -9.16 -26.52
N SER A 396 -35.30 -9.76 -25.51
CA SER A 396 -33.88 -10.06 -25.50
C SER A 396 -33.65 -11.46 -26.08
N SER A 397 -32.78 -11.54 -27.07
CA SER A 397 -32.26 -12.74 -27.70
C SER A 397 -31.83 -13.78 -26.65
N TYR A 398 -32.51 -14.92 -26.66
CA TYR A 398 -32.22 -16.07 -25.81
C TYR A 398 -30.82 -16.64 -26.14
N VAL A 399 -29.85 -16.40 -25.24
CA VAL A 399 -28.82 -17.41 -24.97
C VAL A 399 -29.49 -18.43 -24.06
N PRO A 400 -29.49 -19.74 -24.37
CA PRO A 400 -30.14 -20.72 -23.51
C PRO A 400 -29.50 -20.69 -22.13
N ILE A 401 -30.28 -20.22 -21.16
CA ILE A 401 -29.98 -20.34 -19.74
C ILE A 401 -29.90 -21.83 -19.46
N SER A 402 -28.70 -22.31 -19.13
CA SER A 402 -28.54 -23.58 -18.43
C SER A 402 -29.45 -23.55 -17.21
N THR A 403 -30.54 -24.32 -17.23
CA THR A 403 -31.45 -24.55 -16.09
C THR A 403 -30.78 -25.47 -15.06
N ALA A 404 -29.47 -25.32 -14.83
CA ALA A 404 -28.77 -26.03 -13.80
C ALA A 404 -29.22 -25.48 -12.44
N PRO A 405 -29.69 -26.34 -11.51
CA PRO A 405 -30.06 -25.88 -10.19
C PRO A 405 -28.85 -25.24 -9.49
N PHE A 406 -29.08 -24.11 -8.83
CA PHE A 406 -28.08 -23.50 -7.95
C PHE A 406 -27.70 -24.50 -6.85
N ARG A 407 -26.42 -24.80 -6.71
CA ARG A 407 -25.90 -25.73 -5.69
C ARG A 407 -24.60 -25.19 -5.12
N VAL A 408 -24.42 -25.47 -3.83
CA VAL A 408 -23.12 -25.39 -3.15
C VAL A 408 -22.52 -26.78 -3.11
N ASN A 409 -21.23 -26.88 -3.40
CA ASN A 409 -20.47 -28.11 -3.35
C ASN A 409 -19.32 -27.95 -2.36
N LEU A 410 -19.19 -28.94 -1.48
CA LEU A 410 -18.03 -29.14 -0.62
C LEU A 410 -17.30 -30.39 -1.09
N THR A 411 -16.02 -30.26 -1.39
CA THR A 411 -15.17 -31.39 -1.77
C THR A 411 -13.94 -31.44 -0.89
N SER A 412 -13.38 -32.63 -0.72
CA SER A 412 -12.09 -32.86 -0.08
C SER A 412 -11.21 -33.65 -1.04
N ASP A 413 -9.90 -33.49 -0.91
CA ASP A 413 -8.90 -34.35 -1.55
C ASP A 413 -9.02 -35.83 -1.13
N ARG A 414 -9.70 -36.10 -0.01
CA ARG A 414 -9.95 -37.45 0.52
C ARG A 414 -11.38 -37.97 0.27
N GLY A 415 -12.11 -37.36 -0.67
CA GLY A 415 -13.45 -37.79 -1.07
C GLY A 415 -14.60 -37.13 -0.28
N GLY A 416 -15.81 -37.67 -0.39
CA GLY A 416 -17.03 -37.07 0.17
C GLY A 416 -17.18 -37.19 1.68
N ASN A 417 -16.55 -38.20 2.31
CA ASN A 417 -16.50 -38.40 3.76
C ASN A 417 -15.04 -38.64 4.18
N PRO A 418 -14.23 -37.57 4.29
CA PRO A 418 -12.80 -37.71 4.47
C PRO A 418 -12.44 -38.22 5.89
N THR A 419 -11.43 -39.08 5.95
CA THR A 419 -10.84 -39.55 7.21
C THR A 419 -9.53 -38.82 7.49
N TYR A 420 -9.36 -38.30 8.71
CA TYR A 420 -8.15 -37.63 9.18
C TYR A 420 -7.59 -38.30 10.43
N ARG A 421 -6.29 -38.11 10.67
CA ARG A 421 -5.65 -38.50 11.93
C ARG A 421 -5.66 -37.33 12.91
N ILE A 422 -5.61 -37.64 14.20
CA ILE A 422 -5.38 -36.62 15.23
C ILE A 422 -4.09 -35.84 14.90
N GLY A 423 -4.17 -34.51 14.97
CA GLY A 423 -3.10 -33.56 14.64
C GLY A 423 -3.08 -33.09 13.19
N GLU A 424 -3.80 -33.76 12.27
CA GLU A 424 -3.97 -33.28 10.90
C GLU A 424 -4.88 -32.05 10.85
N SER A 425 -4.82 -31.30 9.74
CA SER A 425 -5.65 -30.11 9.53
C SER A 425 -6.72 -30.37 8.48
N LEU A 426 -7.91 -29.81 8.71
CA LEU A 426 -9.01 -29.81 7.76
C LEU A 426 -8.56 -29.18 6.42
N ASN A 427 -8.82 -29.89 5.33
CA ASN A 427 -8.59 -29.39 3.97
C ASN A 427 -9.80 -29.72 3.08
N MET A 428 -10.56 -28.68 2.76
CA MET A 428 -11.75 -28.78 1.91
C MET A 428 -11.74 -27.69 0.86
N LYS A 429 -12.59 -27.84 -0.15
CA LYS A 429 -12.84 -26.85 -1.19
C LYS A 429 -14.33 -26.58 -1.28
N LEU A 430 -14.68 -25.31 -1.32
CA LEU A 430 -16.02 -24.79 -1.49
C LEU A 430 -16.20 -24.27 -2.91
N SER A 431 -17.30 -24.61 -3.58
CA SER A 431 -17.68 -24.00 -4.85
C SER A 431 -19.19 -23.84 -4.99
N LEU A 432 -19.62 -22.88 -5.82
CA LEU A 432 -21.02 -22.68 -6.19
C LEU A 432 -21.21 -22.94 -7.70
N THR A 433 -22.38 -23.40 -8.14
CA THR A 433 -22.67 -23.61 -9.57
C THR A 433 -23.00 -22.31 -10.32
N ALA A 434 -23.44 -21.28 -9.61
CA ALA A 434 -23.66 -19.91 -10.12
C ALA A 434 -23.26 -18.90 -9.02
N PRO A 435 -23.14 -17.60 -9.32
CA PRO A 435 -22.84 -16.59 -8.31
C PRO A 435 -23.87 -16.57 -7.17
N GLY A 436 -23.43 -16.43 -5.93
CA GLY A 436 -24.32 -16.45 -4.76
C GLY A 436 -23.61 -16.18 -3.43
N GLN A 437 -24.40 -16.03 -2.36
CA GLN A 437 -23.88 -15.90 -1.00
C GLN A 437 -23.73 -17.26 -0.34
N VAL A 438 -22.68 -17.45 0.46
CA VAL A 438 -22.44 -18.70 1.21
C VAL A 438 -21.89 -18.46 2.61
N PHE A 439 -22.34 -19.28 3.55
CA PHE A 439 -21.90 -19.32 4.94
C PHE A 439 -21.56 -20.75 5.33
N CYS A 440 -20.35 -20.97 5.83
CA CYS A 440 -19.89 -22.28 6.28
C CYS A 440 -19.63 -22.31 7.77
N TYR A 441 -20.04 -23.43 8.36
CA TYR A 441 -19.95 -23.72 9.77
C TYR A 441 -19.26 -25.06 9.97
N TYR A 442 -18.43 -25.12 10.99
CA TYR A 442 -17.76 -26.34 11.43
C TYR A 442 -18.34 -26.77 12.77
N GLU A 443 -18.53 -28.07 12.95
CA GLU A 443 -18.96 -28.70 14.19
C GLU A 443 -17.91 -29.70 14.69
N ASP A 444 -17.45 -29.51 15.92
CA ASP A 444 -16.51 -30.41 16.58
C ASP A 444 -17.20 -31.67 17.18
N ILE A 445 -16.40 -32.59 17.70
CA ILE A 445 -16.87 -33.82 18.36
C ILE A 445 -17.79 -33.58 19.57
N THR A 446 -17.70 -32.41 20.21
CA THR A 446 -18.55 -32.02 21.35
C THR A 446 -19.79 -31.25 20.93
N LYS A 447 -20.07 -31.21 19.62
CA LYS A 447 -21.20 -30.47 19.02
C LYS A 447 -21.09 -28.96 19.12
N ASN A 448 -19.90 -28.42 19.39
CA ASN A 448 -19.68 -26.98 19.30
C ASN A 448 -19.59 -26.59 17.83
N THR A 449 -20.34 -25.56 17.47
CA THR A 449 -20.38 -25.02 16.12
C THR A 449 -19.61 -23.71 16.08
N ALA A 450 -18.87 -23.45 15.01
CA ALA A 450 -18.20 -22.17 14.77
C ALA A 450 -18.36 -21.77 13.30
N ARG A 451 -18.53 -20.47 13.04
CA ARG A 451 -18.52 -19.95 11.67
C ARG A 451 -17.09 -19.92 11.15
N ILE A 452 -16.86 -20.61 10.04
CA ILE A 452 -15.56 -20.72 9.38
C ILE A 452 -15.51 -19.98 8.04
N PHE A 453 -16.67 -19.62 7.47
CA PHE A 453 -16.78 -18.76 6.28
C PHE A 453 -18.12 -17.99 6.26
N PRO A 454 -18.16 -16.71 5.85
CA PRO A 454 -17.02 -15.79 5.89
C PRO A 454 -16.43 -15.72 7.32
N ASN A 455 -15.21 -15.21 7.45
CA ASN A 455 -14.52 -15.08 8.73
C ASN A 455 -13.70 -13.77 8.79
N GLN A 456 -13.07 -13.48 9.93
CA GLN A 456 -12.28 -12.27 10.16
C GLN A 456 -11.10 -12.06 9.18
N PHE A 457 -10.63 -13.12 8.53
CA PHE A 457 -9.55 -13.07 7.54
C PHE A 457 -10.08 -12.98 6.10
N TYR A 458 -11.32 -13.41 5.87
CA TYR A 458 -12.01 -13.39 4.58
C TYR A 458 -13.50 -13.06 4.79
N GLY A 459 -13.82 -11.76 4.76
CA GLY A 459 -15.15 -11.25 5.12
C GLY A 459 -16.21 -11.30 4.01
N ASN A 460 -15.81 -11.57 2.76
CA ASN A 460 -16.75 -11.57 1.63
C ASN A 460 -17.51 -12.91 1.56
N SER A 461 -18.82 -12.91 1.78
CA SER A 461 -19.69 -14.09 1.63
C SER A 461 -20.14 -14.34 0.18
N MET A 462 -19.97 -13.37 -0.72
CA MET A 462 -20.34 -13.50 -2.14
C MET A 462 -19.25 -14.22 -2.92
N LEU A 463 -19.61 -15.35 -3.53
CA LEU A 463 -18.73 -16.09 -4.43
C LEU A 463 -19.29 -16.11 -5.84
N ASN A 464 -18.39 -16.07 -6.82
CA ASN A 464 -18.73 -16.31 -8.21
C ASN A 464 -19.00 -17.81 -8.44
N GLY A 465 -19.87 -18.11 -9.39
CA GLY A 465 -20.08 -19.48 -9.85
C GLY A 465 -18.79 -20.09 -10.40
N ASN A 466 -18.67 -21.41 -10.27
CA ASN A 466 -17.55 -22.22 -10.73
C ASN A 466 -16.17 -21.84 -10.16
N THR A 467 -16.11 -20.99 -9.13
CA THR A 467 -14.88 -20.67 -8.42
C THR A 467 -14.72 -21.62 -7.23
N GLN A 468 -13.54 -22.23 -7.08
CA GLN A 468 -13.20 -23.07 -5.92
C GLN A 468 -12.39 -22.26 -4.91
N ILE A 469 -12.80 -22.33 -3.64
CA ILE A 469 -12.14 -21.64 -2.53
C ILE A 469 -11.73 -22.65 -1.47
N PRO A 470 -10.48 -22.63 -0.98
CA PRO A 470 -10.04 -23.55 0.07
C PRO A 470 -10.75 -23.22 1.39
N LEU A 471 -11.25 -24.23 2.08
CA LEU A 471 -11.92 -24.12 3.37
C LEU A 471 -11.14 -24.99 4.38
N PRO A 472 -10.62 -24.42 5.49
CA PRO A 472 -10.81 -23.03 5.93
C PRO A 472 -10.00 -21.97 5.15
N THR A 473 -10.54 -20.74 5.00
CA THR A 473 -9.95 -19.63 4.22
C THR A 473 -9.12 -18.67 5.08
N GLY A 474 -8.21 -17.90 4.47
CA GLY A 474 -7.53 -16.79 5.17
C GLY A 474 -6.40 -17.20 6.11
N GLY A 475 -5.82 -18.39 5.90
CA GLY A 475 -4.58 -18.81 6.55
C GLY A 475 -4.73 -19.45 7.92
N PHE A 476 -5.93 -19.54 8.47
CA PHE A 476 -6.17 -20.37 9.67
C PHE A 476 -6.37 -21.84 9.29
N LYS A 477 -6.02 -22.73 10.23
CA LYS A 477 -6.17 -24.18 10.08
C LYS A 477 -6.98 -24.70 11.26
N ILE A 478 -7.92 -25.58 10.98
CA ILE A 478 -8.63 -26.35 12.01
C ILE A 478 -7.85 -27.65 12.17
N LYS A 479 -7.23 -27.85 13.34
CA LYS A 479 -6.51 -29.08 13.67
C LYS A 479 -7.41 -30.00 14.47
N PHE A 480 -7.45 -31.27 14.09
CA PHE A 480 -8.22 -32.29 14.81
C PHE A 480 -7.47 -32.69 16.08
N ASP A 481 -8.12 -32.60 17.24
CA ASP A 481 -7.50 -32.87 18.55
C ASP A 481 -7.94 -34.21 19.15
N ARG A 482 -9.11 -34.74 18.77
CA ARG A 482 -9.70 -35.96 19.34
C ARG A 482 -10.30 -36.87 18.28
N PRO A 483 -10.31 -38.20 18.50
CA PRO A 483 -10.95 -39.13 17.59
C PRO A 483 -12.47 -39.00 17.72
N GLY A 484 -13.18 -39.09 16.59
CA GLY A 484 -14.63 -38.92 16.57
C GLY A 484 -15.16 -38.45 15.21
N ARG A 485 -16.45 -38.07 15.20
CA ARG A 485 -17.11 -37.53 14.02
C ARG A 485 -17.26 -36.02 14.14
N GLU A 486 -16.82 -35.31 13.12
CA GLU A 486 -16.93 -33.87 12.98
C GLU A 486 -17.60 -33.52 11.66
N ARG A 487 -18.07 -32.29 11.51
CA ARG A 487 -18.86 -31.92 10.33
C ARG A 487 -18.55 -30.52 9.84
N VAL A 488 -18.64 -30.35 8.53
CA VAL A 488 -18.61 -29.04 7.88
C VAL A 488 -19.87 -28.91 7.04
N MET A 489 -20.59 -27.81 7.21
CA MET A 489 -21.76 -27.49 6.41
C MET A 489 -21.67 -26.09 5.86
N CYS A 490 -21.90 -25.96 4.55
CA CYS A 490 -22.03 -24.68 3.87
C CYS A 490 -23.46 -24.50 3.39
N ILE A 491 -24.04 -23.35 3.69
CA ILE A 491 -25.37 -22.93 3.30
C ILE A 491 -25.22 -21.81 2.29
N ALA A 492 -25.85 -21.93 1.13
CA ALA A 492 -25.76 -20.95 0.05
C ALA A 492 -27.11 -20.61 -0.56
N SER A 493 -27.18 -19.42 -1.18
CA SER A 493 -28.30 -18.99 -2.02
C SER A 493 -27.78 -18.16 -3.19
N ASP A 494 -28.46 -18.27 -4.32
CA ASP A 494 -28.33 -17.38 -5.50
C ASP A 494 -28.87 -15.96 -5.25
N ARG A 495 -29.46 -15.72 -4.08
CA ARG A 495 -30.00 -14.43 -3.63
C ARG A 495 -29.34 -14.04 -2.31
N GLU A 496 -29.60 -12.80 -1.89
CA GLU A 496 -29.08 -12.30 -0.62
C GLU A 496 -29.56 -13.16 0.56
N LEU A 497 -28.61 -13.65 1.35
CA LEU A 497 -28.88 -14.54 2.47
C LEU A 497 -28.87 -13.73 3.77
N VAL A 498 -30.06 -13.48 4.31
CA VAL A 498 -30.19 -12.82 5.62
C VAL A 498 -29.74 -13.79 6.71
N ILE A 499 -28.71 -13.41 7.47
CA ILE A 499 -28.21 -14.18 8.59
C ILE A 499 -29.24 -14.11 9.74
N PRO A 500 -29.66 -15.23 10.35
CA PRO A 500 -30.49 -15.21 11.56
C PRO A 500 -29.86 -14.37 12.68
N GLN A 501 -30.65 -13.54 13.39
CA GLN A 501 -30.14 -12.62 14.42
C GLN A 501 -29.27 -13.30 15.49
N MET A 502 -29.54 -14.55 15.84
CA MET A 502 -28.75 -15.31 16.82
C MET A 502 -27.34 -15.68 16.33
N LEU A 503 -27.05 -15.46 15.05
CA LEU A 503 -25.74 -15.63 14.40
C LEU A 503 -25.11 -14.27 14.02
N ILE A 504 -25.85 -13.15 14.15
CA ILE A 504 -25.38 -11.78 13.94
C ILE A 504 -24.76 -11.29 15.25
N GLY A 505 -23.46 -11.51 15.44
CA GLY A 505 -22.72 -11.02 16.62
C GLY A 505 -21.76 -12.02 17.24
N SER A 506 -21.76 -13.27 16.78
CA SER A 506 -20.70 -14.21 17.12
C SER A 506 -19.37 -13.77 16.52
N ARG A 507 -18.32 -13.69 17.34
CA ARG A 507 -16.95 -13.57 16.85
C ARG A 507 -16.65 -14.78 15.95
N ASP A 508 -16.07 -14.54 14.79
CA ASP A 508 -15.66 -15.62 13.89
C ASP A 508 -14.72 -16.57 14.60
N LEU A 509 -14.80 -17.86 14.26
CA LEU A 509 -14.01 -18.93 14.87
C LEU A 509 -14.24 -19.13 16.39
N ALA A 510 -15.21 -18.45 16.98
CA ALA A 510 -15.66 -18.71 18.34
C ALA A 510 -16.89 -19.65 18.35
N PRO A 511 -17.06 -20.47 19.41
CA PRO A 511 -18.23 -21.32 19.56
C PRO A 511 -19.54 -20.50 19.55
N LEU A 512 -20.47 -20.89 18.70
CA LEU A 512 -21.81 -20.33 18.62
C LEU A 512 -22.69 -20.85 19.76
N ALA A 513 -23.72 -20.09 20.12
CA ALA A 513 -24.73 -20.51 21.09
C ALA A 513 -25.69 -21.57 20.50
N ILE A 514 -25.89 -21.56 19.17
CA ILE A 514 -26.77 -22.52 18.48
C ILE A 514 -25.98 -23.79 18.15
N ARG A 515 -26.37 -24.89 18.79
CA ARG A 515 -25.83 -26.24 18.59
C ARG A 515 -26.99 -27.24 18.57
N PRO A 516 -26.92 -28.34 17.82
CA PRO A 516 -25.89 -28.72 16.84
C PRO A 516 -26.07 -28.01 15.48
N LEU A 517 -25.24 -28.37 14.50
CA LEU A 517 -25.19 -27.79 13.15
C LEU A 517 -26.55 -27.80 12.41
N GLU A 518 -27.39 -28.81 12.66
CA GLU A 518 -28.76 -28.91 12.12
C GLU A 518 -29.62 -27.71 12.49
N ASN A 519 -29.50 -27.25 13.74
CA ASN A 519 -30.27 -26.11 14.22
C ASN A 519 -29.89 -24.83 13.47
N ILE A 520 -28.65 -24.71 12.99
CA ILE A 520 -28.23 -23.58 12.15
C ILE A 520 -28.96 -23.62 10.81
N LEU A 521 -29.00 -24.80 10.14
CA LEU A 521 -29.69 -24.97 8.87
C LEU A 521 -31.18 -24.64 8.98
N ASP A 522 -31.84 -25.10 10.05
CA ASP A 522 -33.26 -24.85 10.27
C ASP A 522 -33.58 -23.35 10.43
N GLN A 523 -32.69 -22.59 11.07
CA GLN A 523 -32.84 -21.13 11.18
C GLN A 523 -32.73 -20.44 9.81
N PHE A 524 -31.80 -20.87 8.96
CA PHE A 524 -31.73 -20.33 7.60
C PHE A 524 -32.94 -20.75 6.74
N LYS A 525 -33.42 -21.99 6.86
CA LYS A 525 -34.61 -22.48 6.12
C LYS A 525 -35.90 -21.76 6.51
N LYS A 526 -36.03 -21.37 7.79
CA LYS A 526 -37.17 -20.55 8.26
C LYS A 526 -37.24 -19.18 7.58
N ILE A 527 -36.08 -18.59 7.27
CA ILE A 527 -36.00 -17.27 6.64
C ILE A 527 -36.12 -17.41 5.12
N ASN A 528 -35.44 -18.39 4.53
CA ASN A 528 -35.43 -18.62 3.11
C ASN A 528 -35.54 -20.14 2.82
N PRO A 529 -36.71 -20.65 2.40
CA PRO A 529 -36.88 -22.08 2.15
C PRO A 529 -36.15 -22.57 0.89
N THR A 530 -35.66 -21.68 0.02
CA THR A 530 -34.97 -22.04 -1.23
C THR A 530 -33.45 -22.13 -1.10
N ILE A 531 -32.91 -22.09 0.12
CA ILE A 531 -31.48 -22.25 0.36
C ILE A 531 -31.01 -23.66 0.01
N THR A 532 -29.79 -23.76 -0.50
CA THR A 532 -29.11 -25.05 -0.67
C THR A 532 -28.05 -25.19 0.41
N ALA A 533 -27.90 -26.40 0.94
CA ALA A 533 -26.81 -26.72 1.85
C ALA A 533 -26.06 -27.95 1.36
N SER A 534 -24.75 -27.96 1.61
CA SER A 534 -23.89 -29.13 1.44
C SER A 534 -23.26 -29.41 2.79
N THR A 535 -23.29 -30.67 3.21
CA THR A 535 -22.68 -31.13 4.46
C THR A 535 -21.70 -32.25 4.15
N VAL A 536 -20.54 -32.21 4.80
CA VAL A 536 -19.53 -33.27 4.74
C VAL A 536 -19.28 -33.78 6.15
N GLU A 537 -19.36 -35.10 6.32
CA GLU A 537 -19.00 -35.77 7.55
C GLU A 537 -17.53 -36.14 7.53
N ILE A 538 -16.82 -35.81 8.60
CA ILE A 538 -15.40 -36.04 8.77
C ILE A 538 -15.21 -37.09 9.86
N THR A 539 -14.39 -38.10 9.58
CA THR A 539 -14.01 -39.11 10.58
C THR A 539 -12.58 -38.85 11.04
N VAL A 540 -12.36 -38.67 12.34
CA VAL A 540 -11.03 -38.52 12.94
C VAL A 540 -10.66 -39.81 13.67
N GLN A 541 -9.49 -40.38 13.36
CA GLN A 541 -8.97 -41.63 13.93
C GLN A 541 -7.62 -41.46 14.61
#